data_AF-A0A1C1YRU1-F1
#
_entry.id   AF-A0A1C1YRU1-F1
#
_cell.length_a   1.000
_cell.length_b   1.000
_cell.length_c   1.000
_cell.angle_alpha   90.00
_cell.angle_beta   90.00
_cell.angle_gamma   90.00
#
_symmetry.space_group_name_H-M   'P 1'
#
loop_
_entity.id
_entity.type
_entity.pdbx_description
1 polymer ?
#
loop_
_entity_poly.entity_id
_entity_poly.type
_entity_poly.pdbx_seq_one_letter_code
_entity_poly.pdbx_strand_id
1 'polypeptide(L)'
;MPAAELTVERFPTWSTRARRLAAPRVHWVSLGAEYDIAHLTRLWQLIMRFRLESLPDDGHVMWQIADALRGRRGDAVRIREGIVSIDRRHLKDFRDQIDWLWDHLADEHGEQRYQFSRDVGDFVRIESEQPPITDLEDARRAIDIIKALDDLLADNVTKLWEDA
;
A
#
# COMPACT_ATOMS: atom_id res chain seq x y z
N MET A 1 67.13 19.00 -2.06
CA MET A 1 65.70 19.34 -1.91
C MET A 1 65.09 18.35 -0.93
N PRO A 2 64.83 18.72 0.34
CA PRO A 2 64.15 17.82 1.26
C PRO A 2 62.64 17.81 0.96
N ALA A 3 62.02 16.63 1.02
CA ALA A 3 60.58 16.47 0.88
C ALA A 3 59.89 16.98 2.16
N ALA A 4 58.89 17.84 1.99
CA ALA A 4 58.10 18.37 3.09
C ALA A 4 57.26 17.24 3.72
N GLU A 5 57.42 17.03 5.03
CA GLU A 5 56.50 16.23 5.83
C GLU A 5 55.14 16.94 5.85
N LEU A 6 54.19 16.41 5.10
CA LEU A 6 52.79 16.82 5.17
C LEU A 6 52.17 16.23 6.45
N THR A 7 52.24 16.99 7.54
CA THR A 7 51.50 16.72 8.77
C THR A 7 50.01 16.93 8.51
N VAL A 8 49.31 15.86 8.16
CA VAL A 8 47.84 15.88 8.04
C VAL A 8 47.25 15.97 9.45
N GLU A 9 46.84 17.16 9.86
CA GLU A 9 46.04 17.36 11.06
C GLU A 9 44.73 16.56 10.95
N ARG A 10 44.58 15.52 11.77
CA ARG A 10 43.35 14.73 11.84
C ARG A 10 42.31 15.47 12.68
N PHE A 11 41.10 15.60 12.14
CA PHE A 11 39.92 16.10 12.86
C PHE A 11 39.68 15.31 14.16
N PRO A 12 39.08 15.93 15.20
CA PRO A 12 38.86 15.29 16.49
C PRO A 12 37.93 14.08 16.31
N THR A 13 38.40 12.89 16.67
CA THR A 13 37.53 11.72 16.79
C THR A 13 36.68 11.88 18.04
N TRP A 14 35.46 12.39 17.88
CA TRP A 14 34.45 12.20 18.91
C TRP A 14 34.18 10.69 19.00
N SER A 15 34.56 10.10 20.12
CA SER A 15 34.12 8.76 20.50
C SER A 15 32.64 8.82 20.86
N THR A 16 31.77 8.95 19.86
CA THR A 16 30.35 8.68 20.01
C THR A 16 30.20 7.18 20.15
N ARG A 17 30.32 6.69 21.40
CA ARG A 17 29.47 5.56 21.82
C ARG A 17 28.04 6.09 21.72
N ALA A 18 27.49 6.01 20.51
CA ALA A 18 26.06 6.13 20.29
C ALA A 18 25.44 5.04 21.16
N ARG A 19 24.89 5.46 22.29
CA ARG A 19 24.01 4.65 23.11
C ARG A 19 22.90 4.24 22.15
N ARG A 20 22.95 3.00 21.63
CA ARG A 20 21.87 2.46 20.79
C ARG A 20 20.62 2.60 21.64
N LEU A 21 19.80 3.61 21.35
CA LEU A 21 18.43 3.66 21.81
C LEU A 21 17.84 2.31 21.41
N ALA A 22 17.24 1.62 22.37
CA ALA A 22 16.57 0.36 22.07
C ALA A 22 15.65 0.62 20.88
N ALA A 23 15.82 -0.17 19.80
CA ALA A 23 15.02 0.02 18.61
C ALA A 23 13.54 0.01 19.04
N PRO A 24 12.72 0.98 18.59
CA PRO A 24 11.30 1.00 18.93
C PRO A 24 10.71 -0.37 18.61
N ARG A 25 9.93 -0.92 19.54
CA ARG A 25 9.28 -2.22 19.36
C ARG A 25 8.31 -2.09 18.18
N VAL A 26 8.70 -2.65 17.04
CA VAL A 26 7.84 -2.70 15.87
C VAL A 26 6.75 -3.75 16.12
N HIS A 27 5.51 -3.29 16.15
CA HIS A 27 4.34 -4.15 16.26
C HIS A 27 3.85 -4.48 14.85
N TRP A 28 3.99 -5.74 14.44
CA TRP A 28 3.59 -6.20 13.12
C TRP A 28 2.11 -6.62 13.12
N VAL A 29 1.36 -6.16 12.12
CA VAL A 29 -0.03 -6.55 11.84
C VAL A 29 -0.03 -7.35 10.55
N SER A 30 -0.54 -8.58 10.60
CA SER A 30 -0.72 -9.41 9.41
C SER A 30 -1.88 -8.88 8.58
N LEU A 31 -1.65 -8.58 7.32
CA LEU A 31 -2.69 -8.17 6.38
C LEU A 31 -3.35 -9.37 5.71
N GLY A 32 -2.57 -10.38 5.33
CA GLY A 32 -3.10 -11.57 4.66
C GLY A 32 -2.10 -12.22 3.72
N ALA A 33 -2.61 -13.07 2.84
CA ALA A 33 -1.81 -13.79 1.86
C ALA A 33 -1.15 -12.83 0.85
N GLU A 34 0.11 -13.11 0.52
CA GLU A 34 0.92 -12.35 -0.44
C GLU A 34 0.24 -12.23 -1.80
N TYR A 35 -0.42 -13.30 -2.25
CA TYR A 35 -1.16 -13.30 -3.51
C TYR A 35 -2.28 -12.24 -3.54
N ASP A 36 -3.09 -12.16 -2.47
CA ASP A 36 -4.24 -11.25 -2.42
C ASP A 36 -3.79 -9.80 -2.28
N ILE A 37 -2.79 -9.55 -1.43
CA ILE A 37 -2.20 -8.22 -1.28
C ILE A 37 -1.50 -7.79 -2.58
N ALA A 38 -0.88 -8.71 -3.32
CA ALA A 38 -0.32 -8.42 -4.63
C ALA A 38 -1.39 -8.02 -5.66
N HIS A 39 -2.54 -8.69 -5.64
CA HIS A 39 -3.67 -8.33 -6.50
C HIS A 39 -4.15 -6.90 -6.22
N LEU A 40 -4.43 -6.58 -4.96
CA LEU A 40 -4.85 -5.22 -4.57
C LEU A 40 -3.81 -4.18 -4.93
N THR A 41 -2.55 -4.44 -4.62
CA THR A 41 -1.45 -3.51 -4.89
C THR A 41 -1.28 -3.26 -6.38
N ARG A 42 -1.43 -4.29 -7.22
CA ARG A 42 -1.37 -4.15 -8.69
C ARG A 42 -2.49 -3.26 -9.22
N LEU A 43 -3.73 -3.47 -8.77
CA LEU A 43 -4.88 -2.66 -9.20
C LEU A 43 -4.73 -1.21 -8.74
N TRP A 44 -4.36 -1.02 -7.47
CA TRP A 44 -4.08 0.30 -6.93
C TRP A 44 -3.01 1.04 -7.75
N GLN A 45 -1.88 0.38 -8.08
CA GLN A 45 -0.84 0.96 -8.93
C GLN A 45 -1.33 1.28 -10.35
N LEU A 46 -2.21 0.46 -10.92
CA LEU A 46 -2.79 0.70 -12.24
C LEU A 46 -3.64 1.98 -12.21
N ILE A 47 -4.53 2.10 -11.23
CA ILE A 47 -5.42 3.25 -11.08
C ILE A 47 -4.63 4.54 -10.80
N MET A 48 -3.61 4.47 -9.94
CA MET A 48 -2.75 5.62 -9.61
C MET A 48 -2.08 6.27 -10.82
N ARG A 49 -1.86 5.52 -11.92
CA ARG A 49 -1.33 6.08 -13.18
C ARG A 49 -2.29 7.05 -13.87
N PHE A 50 -3.59 6.94 -13.58
CA PHE A 50 -4.64 7.79 -14.14
C PHE A 50 -5.19 8.80 -13.12
N ARG A 51 -4.98 8.56 -11.82
CA ARG A 51 -5.42 9.41 -10.71
C ARG A 51 -4.23 10.10 -10.03
N LEU A 52 -3.47 10.88 -10.80
CA LEU A 52 -2.26 11.55 -10.32
C LEU A 52 -2.53 12.52 -9.16
N GLU A 53 -3.74 13.09 -9.14
CA GLU A 53 -4.24 13.95 -8.07
C GLU A 53 -4.42 13.23 -6.73
N SER A 54 -4.51 11.89 -6.74
CA SER A 54 -4.70 11.05 -5.56
C SER A 54 -3.43 10.30 -5.15
N LEU A 55 -2.28 10.59 -5.77
CA LEU A 55 -1.02 9.93 -5.44
C LEU A 55 -0.63 10.22 -3.98
N PRO A 56 -0.37 9.20 -3.16
CA PRO A 56 0.18 9.42 -1.84
C PRO A 56 1.69 9.70 -1.91
N ASP A 57 2.21 10.28 -0.83
CA ASP A 57 3.64 10.61 -0.68
C ASP A 57 4.57 9.42 -0.99
N ASP A 58 5.78 9.69 -1.47
CA ASP A 58 6.76 8.66 -1.89
C ASP A 58 7.07 7.61 -0.81
N GLY A 59 6.96 7.98 0.48
CA GLY A 59 7.19 7.09 1.63
C GLY A 59 5.98 6.27 2.08
N HIS A 60 4.83 6.43 1.40
CA HIS A 60 3.57 5.83 1.82
C HIS A 60 3.61 4.30 1.83
N VAL A 61 2.87 3.69 2.77
CA VAL A 61 2.91 2.23 3.01
C VAL A 61 2.54 1.41 1.77
N MET A 62 1.62 1.89 0.94
CA MET A 62 1.26 1.24 -0.33
C MET A 62 2.44 1.10 -1.30
N TRP A 63 3.31 2.13 -1.40
CA TRP A 63 4.54 2.03 -2.19
C TRP A 63 5.51 1.02 -1.59
N GLN A 64 5.67 1.03 -0.27
CA GLN A 64 6.52 0.07 0.42
C GLN A 64 6.02 -1.38 0.28
N ILE A 65 4.69 -1.60 0.27
CA ILE A 65 4.09 -2.92 -0.01
C ILE A 65 4.43 -3.35 -1.44
N ALA A 66 4.24 -2.46 -2.41
CA ALA A 66 4.57 -2.77 -3.80
C ALA A 66 6.04 -3.11 -4.01
N ASP A 67 6.93 -2.43 -3.28
CA ASP A 67 8.35 -2.70 -3.30
C ASP A 67 8.70 -4.02 -2.61
N ALA A 68 8.09 -4.32 -1.46
CA ALA A 68 8.24 -5.59 -0.75
C ALA A 68 7.82 -6.79 -1.62
N LEU A 69 6.71 -6.68 -2.33
CA LEU A 69 6.23 -7.71 -3.26
C LEU A 69 7.17 -7.93 -4.46
N ARG A 70 8.02 -6.94 -4.77
CA ARG A 70 9.09 -7.07 -5.78
C ARG A 70 10.43 -7.52 -5.19
N GLY A 71 10.44 -7.89 -3.91
CA GLY A 71 11.64 -8.34 -3.18
C GLY A 71 12.52 -7.22 -2.64
N ARG A 72 12.09 -5.95 -2.72
CA ARG A 72 12.82 -4.81 -2.12
C ARG A 72 12.47 -4.71 -0.64
N ARG A 73 13.48 -4.53 0.21
CA ARG A 73 13.25 -4.40 1.66
C ARG A 73 12.86 -2.97 2.00
N GLY A 74 11.81 -2.85 2.82
CA GLY A 74 11.41 -1.60 3.48
C GLY A 74 11.35 -1.78 4.99
N ASP A 75 11.19 -0.68 5.70
CA ASP A 75 11.12 -0.68 7.18
C ASP A 75 9.70 -0.93 7.70
N ALA A 76 8.68 -0.57 6.91
CA ALA A 76 7.27 -0.68 7.31
C ALA A 76 6.61 -2.01 6.92
N VAL A 77 7.22 -2.79 6.03
CA VAL A 77 6.58 -3.98 5.42
C VAL A 77 7.49 -5.19 5.51
N ARG A 78 6.90 -6.33 5.82
CA ARG A 78 7.58 -7.61 5.90
C ARG A 78 6.72 -8.70 5.27
N ILE A 79 7.35 -9.53 4.46
CA ILE A 79 6.74 -10.74 3.90
C ILE A 79 7.46 -11.94 4.50
N ARG A 80 6.71 -12.85 5.16
CA ARG A 80 7.24 -14.14 5.63
C ARG A 80 6.23 -15.24 5.41
N GLU A 81 6.69 -16.38 4.91
CA GLU A 81 5.86 -17.58 4.70
C GLU A 81 4.61 -17.28 3.85
N GLY A 82 4.73 -16.37 2.88
CA GLY A 82 3.61 -15.96 2.02
C GLY A 82 2.57 -15.07 2.71
N ILE A 83 2.86 -14.52 3.89
CA ILE A 83 2.01 -13.55 4.59
C ILE A 83 2.66 -12.18 4.57
N VAL A 84 1.88 -11.17 4.17
CA VAL A 84 2.28 -9.76 4.22
C VAL A 84 1.89 -9.20 5.58
N SER A 85 2.82 -8.52 6.21
CA SER A 85 2.61 -7.79 7.46
C SER A 85 3.15 -6.38 7.35
N ILE A 86 2.48 -5.45 8.02
CA ILE A 86 2.93 -4.05 8.12
C ILE A 86 3.15 -3.66 9.56
N ASP A 87 3.99 -2.65 9.77
CA ASP A 87 4.07 -1.98 11.07
C ASP A 87 2.72 -1.31 11.38
N ARG A 88 2.20 -1.56 12.58
CA ARG A 88 0.94 -1.03 13.11
C ARG A 88 0.82 0.49 12.96
N ARG A 89 1.93 1.23 12.98
CA ARG A 89 1.96 2.69 12.78
C ARG A 89 1.42 3.13 11.42
N HIS A 90 1.49 2.24 10.42
CA HIS A 90 1.01 2.49 9.06
C HIS A 90 -0.35 1.85 8.77
N LEU A 91 -0.98 1.24 9.79
CA LEU A 91 -2.25 0.54 9.59
C LEU A 91 -3.37 1.49 9.15
N LYS A 92 -3.39 2.70 9.69
CA LYS A 92 -4.36 3.73 9.30
C LYS A 92 -4.15 4.15 7.84
N ASP A 93 -2.93 4.53 7.47
CA ASP A 93 -2.57 4.92 6.11
C ASP A 93 -2.90 3.82 5.08
N PHE A 94 -2.66 2.55 5.46
CA PHE A 94 -3.06 1.40 4.64
C PHE A 94 -4.58 1.34 4.48
N ARG A 95 -5.34 1.42 5.57
CA ARG A 95 -6.80 1.41 5.54
C ARG A 95 -7.37 2.54 4.68
N ASP A 96 -6.90 3.77 4.89
CA ASP A 96 -7.38 4.93 4.14
C ASP A 96 -7.20 4.73 2.61
N GLN A 97 -6.13 4.06 2.18
CA GLN A 97 -5.92 3.70 0.77
C GLN A 97 -6.78 2.53 0.28
N ILE A 98 -7.10 1.57 1.15
CA ILE A 98 -8.02 0.48 0.81
C ILE A 98 -9.45 1.00 0.68
N ASP A 99 -9.88 1.89 1.56
CA ASP A 99 -11.19 2.56 1.50
C ASP A 99 -11.28 3.41 0.23
N TRP A 100 -10.22 4.16 -0.10
CA TRP A 100 -10.14 4.89 -1.36
C TRP A 100 -10.22 3.97 -2.59
N LEU A 101 -9.52 2.83 -2.58
CA LEU A 101 -9.55 1.85 -3.67
C LEU A 101 -10.96 1.27 -3.83
N TRP A 102 -11.63 0.96 -2.72
CA TRP A 102 -13.01 0.50 -2.73
C TRP A 102 -13.93 1.51 -3.40
N ASP A 103 -13.91 2.77 -2.95
CA ASP A 103 -14.76 3.83 -3.48
C ASP A 103 -14.53 4.04 -4.98
N HIS A 104 -13.27 3.98 -5.41
CA HIS A 104 -12.93 4.07 -6.82
C HIS A 104 -13.52 2.92 -7.64
N LEU A 105 -13.35 1.67 -7.20
CA LEU A 105 -13.88 0.50 -7.91
C LEU A 105 -15.41 0.50 -7.95
N ALA A 106 -16.05 0.94 -6.86
CA ALA A 106 -17.50 1.04 -6.76
C ALA A 106 -18.07 2.13 -7.69
N ASP A 107 -17.40 3.27 -7.84
CA ASP A 107 -17.82 4.30 -8.80
C ASP A 107 -17.56 3.89 -10.26
N GLU A 108 -16.40 3.27 -10.52
CA GLU A 108 -16.00 2.87 -11.87
C GLU A 108 -16.92 1.80 -12.46
N HIS A 109 -17.33 0.82 -11.65
CA HIS A 109 -18.17 -0.32 -12.04
C HIS A 109 -19.60 -0.25 -11.48
N GLY A 110 -20.00 0.91 -10.98
CA GLY A 110 -21.34 1.10 -10.42
C GLY A 110 -22.44 0.96 -11.47
N GLU A 111 -23.61 0.47 -11.05
CA GLU A 111 -24.76 0.19 -11.93
C GLU A 111 -25.18 1.41 -12.76
N GLN A 112 -24.97 2.63 -12.24
CA GLN A 112 -25.24 3.89 -12.94
C GLN A 112 -24.48 4.05 -14.26
N ARG A 113 -23.38 3.33 -14.45
CA ARG A 113 -22.56 3.33 -15.67
C ARG A 113 -23.07 2.35 -16.73
N TYR A 114 -24.11 1.56 -16.41
CA TYR A 114 -24.64 0.50 -17.26
C TYR A 114 -26.11 0.77 -17.61
N GLN A 115 -26.50 0.36 -18.82
CA GLN A 115 -27.87 0.40 -19.29
C GLN A 115 -28.23 -0.94 -19.94
N PHE A 116 -29.47 -1.37 -19.77
CA PHE A 116 -29.94 -2.59 -20.43
C PHE A 116 -30.04 -2.37 -21.95
N SER A 117 -29.27 -3.16 -22.71
CA SER A 117 -29.37 -3.19 -24.18
C SER A 117 -30.26 -4.35 -24.61
N ARG A 118 -31.37 -4.03 -25.25
CA ARG A 118 -32.29 -5.04 -25.82
C ARG A 118 -31.64 -5.83 -26.96
N ASP A 119 -30.70 -5.22 -27.68
CA ASP A 119 -30.07 -5.83 -28.84
C ASP A 119 -29.14 -6.98 -28.45
N VAL A 120 -28.53 -6.88 -27.26
CA VAL A 120 -27.62 -7.90 -26.71
C VAL A 120 -28.33 -8.75 -25.63
N GLY A 121 -29.45 -8.26 -25.08
CA GLY A 121 -30.16 -8.91 -23.99
C GLY A 121 -29.43 -8.85 -22.66
N ASP A 122 -28.53 -7.87 -22.49
CA ASP A 122 -27.67 -7.73 -21.32
C ASP A 122 -27.44 -6.26 -20.94
N PHE A 123 -26.95 -6.01 -19.73
CA PHE A 123 -26.50 -4.70 -19.28
C PHE A 123 -25.14 -4.38 -19.88
N VAL A 124 -25.11 -3.35 -20.72
CA VAL A 124 -23.88 -2.85 -21.35
C VAL A 124 -23.51 -1.50 -20.76
N ARG A 125 -22.21 -1.22 -20.69
CA ARG A 125 -21.73 0.10 -20.25
C ARG A 125 -22.25 1.17 -21.21
N ILE A 126 -22.68 2.31 -20.68
CA ILE A 126 -23.17 3.44 -21.47
C ILE A 126 -22.00 3.98 -22.32
N GLU A 127 -22.20 4.13 -23.64
CA GLU A 127 -21.12 4.48 -24.58
C GLU A 127 -20.50 5.86 -24.32
N SER A 128 -21.26 6.79 -23.74
CA SER A 128 -20.76 8.13 -23.39
C SER A 128 -19.92 8.16 -22.11
N GLU A 129 -19.89 7.07 -21.34
CA GLU A 129 -19.12 6.98 -20.10
C GLU A 129 -17.63 6.74 -20.40
N GLN A 130 -16.79 7.20 -19.47
CA GLN A 130 -15.36 6.93 -19.57
C GLN A 130 -15.13 5.41 -19.54
N PRO A 131 -14.24 4.87 -20.42
CA PRO A 131 -13.82 3.48 -20.35
C PRO A 131 -13.26 3.17 -18.95
N PRO A 132 -13.57 1.98 -18.39
CA PRO A 132 -13.03 1.62 -17.09
C PRO A 132 -11.52 1.42 -17.18
N ILE A 133 -10.80 1.85 -16.16
CA ILE A 133 -9.37 1.63 -15.95
C ILE A 133 -9.13 0.16 -15.62
N THR A 134 -10.01 -0.44 -14.81
CA THR A 134 -9.90 -1.83 -14.38
C THR A 134 -10.90 -2.74 -15.10
N ASP A 135 -10.52 -4.00 -15.29
CA ASP A 135 -11.44 -5.03 -15.76
C ASP A 135 -12.45 -5.40 -14.64
N LEU A 136 -13.68 -5.73 -15.02
CA LEU A 136 -14.76 -6.01 -14.08
C LEU A 136 -14.48 -7.26 -13.22
N GLU A 137 -13.86 -8.30 -13.77
CA GLU A 137 -13.50 -9.50 -13.00
C GLU A 137 -12.38 -9.20 -12.00
N ASP A 138 -11.38 -8.44 -12.42
CA ASP A 138 -10.28 -7.98 -11.56
C ASP A 138 -10.80 -7.10 -10.41
N ALA A 139 -11.75 -6.20 -10.70
CA ALA A 139 -12.41 -5.33 -9.71
C ALA A 139 -13.25 -6.13 -8.71
N ARG A 140 -14.06 -7.09 -9.19
CA ARG A 140 -14.84 -7.99 -8.33
C ARG A 140 -13.95 -8.78 -7.38
N ARG A 141 -12.85 -9.34 -7.89
CA ARG A 141 -11.86 -10.04 -7.07
C ARG A 141 -11.27 -9.13 -6.00
N ALA A 142 -10.93 -7.89 -6.33
CA ALA A 142 -10.39 -6.95 -5.36
C ALA A 142 -11.40 -6.59 -4.27
N ILE A 143 -12.67 -6.36 -4.64
CA ILE A 143 -13.77 -6.12 -3.70
C ILE A 143 -13.91 -7.27 -2.69
N ASP A 144 -13.82 -8.52 -3.14
CA ASP A 144 -13.90 -9.69 -2.24
C ASP A 144 -12.72 -9.75 -1.26
N ILE A 145 -11.51 -9.44 -1.72
CA ILE A 145 -10.32 -9.35 -0.86
C ILE A 145 -10.48 -8.20 0.16
N ILE A 146 -10.97 -7.03 -0.27
CA ILE A 146 -11.17 -5.88 0.62
C ILE A 146 -12.19 -6.20 1.71
N LYS A 147 -13.30 -6.87 1.40
CA LYS A 147 -14.26 -7.32 2.41
C LYS A 147 -13.62 -8.24 3.44
N ALA A 148 -12.80 -9.20 3.00
CA ALA A 148 -12.09 -10.09 3.90
C ALA A 148 -11.05 -9.35 4.77
N LEU A 149 -10.47 -8.26 4.27
CA LEU A 149 -9.57 -7.39 5.02
C LEU A 149 -10.30 -6.53 6.05
N ASP A 150 -11.51 -6.05 5.77
CA ASP A 150 -12.21 -5.10 6.65
C ASP A 150 -12.52 -5.73 8.02
N ASP A 151 -12.90 -7.01 8.06
CA ASP A 151 -13.05 -7.77 9.31
C ASP A 151 -11.75 -7.76 10.14
N LEU A 152 -10.61 -7.95 9.49
CA LEU A 152 -9.30 -7.95 10.14
C LEU A 152 -8.86 -6.55 10.58
N LEU A 153 -9.17 -5.53 9.79
CA LEU A 153 -8.80 -4.14 10.09
C LEU A 153 -9.65 -3.58 11.23
N ALA A 154 -10.94 -3.92 11.30
CA ALA A 154 -11.84 -3.53 12.38
C ALA A 154 -11.35 -4.00 13.77
N ASP A 155 -10.88 -5.25 13.86
CA ASP A 155 -10.35 -5.83 15.11
C ASP A 155 -9.05 -5.15 15.58
N ASN A 156 -8.23 -4.66 14.65
CA ASN A 156 -6.94 -4.07 14.97
C ASN A 156 -7.03 -2.57 15.28
N VAL A 157 -7.98 -1.85 14.69
CA VAL A 157 -8.26 -0.44 14.95
C VAL A 157 -8.88 -0.23 16.32
N THR A 158 -9.84 -1.08 16.74
CA THR A 158 -10.44 -0.99 18.08
C THR A 158 -9.37 -0.99 19.18
N LYS A 159 -8.37 -1.87 19.07
CA LYS A 159 -7.22 -1.91 19.98
C LYS A 159 -6.34 -0.67 19.94
N LEU A 160 -6.35 0.08 18.83
CA LEU A 160 -5.51 1.28 18.65
C LEU A 160 -6.12 2.49 19.37
N TRP A 161 -7.45 2.54 19.47
CA TRP A 161 -8.17 3.50 20.31
C TRP A 161 -8.04 3.20 21.81
N GLU A 162 -7.88 1.93 22.20
CA GLU A 162 -7.69 1.54 23.60
C GLU A 162 -6.25 1.76 24.12
N ASP A 163 -5.26 1.73 23.22
CA ASP A 163 -3.83 1.88 23.54
C ASP A 163 -3.30 3.33 23.41
N ALA A 164 -4.15 4.29 23.00
CA ALA A 164 -3.81 5.70 22.77
C ALA A 164 -4.27 6.62 23.91
#